data_AF-A0AAV5SZE0-F1
#
_entry.id   AF-A0AAV5SZE0-F1
#
_cell.length_a   1.000
_cell.length_b   1.000
_cell.length_c   1.000
_cell.angle_alpha   90.00
_cell.angle_beta   90.00
_cell.angle_gamma   90.00
#
_symmetry.space_group_name_H-M   'P 1'
#
loop_
_entity.id
_entity.type
_entity.pdbx_description
1 polymer ?
#
loop_
_entity_poly.entity_id
_entity_poly.type
_entity_poly.pdbx_seq_one_letter_code
_entity_poly.pdbx_strand_id
1 'polypeptide(L)' 'NLSFSLSPGEYIALVGKSGCGKSTTLKLVTRFLSADHGRLYWMGNHWRDTKRRSGEGWSALSHRNNVTSMDQLKII' A
#
# COMPACT_ATOMS: atom_id res chain seq x y z
N ASN A 1 -7.24 13.88 -5.42
CA ASN A 1 -6.69 13.00 -6.48
C ASN A 1 -5.20 12.86 -6.23
N LEU A 2 -4.69 11.62 -6.07
CA LEU A 2 -3.28 11.33 -5.75
C LEU A 2 -2.79 10.25 -6.71
N SER A 3 -1.59 10.43 -7.28
CA SER A 3 -1.00 9.47 -8.21
C SER A 3 0.52 9.48 -8.08
N PHE A 4 1.11 8.31 -7.87
CA PHE A 4 2.55 8.09 -7.79
C PHE A 4 2.87 6.64 -8.17
N SER A 5 4.12 6.39 -8.56
CA SER A 5 4.66 5.06 -8.84
C SER A 5 6.01 4.94 -8.14
N LEU A 6 6.34 3.72 -7.71
CA LEU A 6 7.64 3.40 -7.11
C LEU A 6 8.25 2.23 -7.84
N SER A 7 9.52 2.38 -8.19
CA SER A 7 10.38 1.33 -8.72
C SER A 7 11.06 0.58 -7.58
N PRO A 8 11.53 -0.66 -7.81
CA PRO A 8 12.30 -1.38 -6.81
C PRO A 8 13.49 -0.58 -6.31
N GLY A 9 13.64 -0.46 -4.98
CA GLY A 9 14.70 0.31 -4.34
C GLY A 9 14.41 1.80 -4.13
N GLU A 10 13.28 2.31 -4.63
CA GLU A 10 12.84 3.69 -4.36
C GLU A 10 12.07 3.79 -3.03
N TYR A 11 12.18 4.97 -2.42
CA TYR A 11 11.47 5.31 -1.19
C TYR A 11 10.59 6.53 -1.43
N ILE A 12 9.40 6.53 -0.84
CA ILE A 12 8.51 7.70 -0.79
C ILE A 12 8.30 8.11 0.67
N ALA A 13 8.27 9.41 0.90
CA ALA A 13 7.87 9.98 2.18
C ALA A 13 6.55 10.74 2.03
N LEU A 14 5.62 10.54 2.96
CA LEU A 14 4.33 11.24 2.96
C LEU A 14 4.35 12.35 4.03
N VAL A 15 4.51 13.60 3.60
CA VAL A 15 4.59 14.76 4.49
C VAL A 15 3.38 15.69 4.35
N GLY A 16 2.97 16.31 5.47
CA GLY A 16 1.85 17.25 5.50
C GLY A 16 1.21 17.39 6.89
N LYS A 17 0.30 18.36 7.05
CA LYS A 17 -0.42 18.65 8.31
C LYS A 17 -1.24 17.46 8.81
N SER A 18 -1.56 17.41 10.11
CA SER A 18 -2.50 16.41 10.64
C SER A 18 -3.82 16.45 9.86
N GLY A 19 -4.41 15.28 9.59
CA GLY A 19 -5.65 15.16 8.82
C GLY A 19 -5.52 15.23 7.29
N CYS A 20 -4.34 15.50 6.71
CA CYS A 20 -4.19 15.57 5.25
C CYS A 20 -4.22 14.22 4.51
N GLY A 21 -4.46 13.11 5.22
CA GLY A 21 -4.66 11.78 4.62
C GLY A 21 -3.42 10.87 4.56
N LYS A 22 -2.26 11.24 5.12
CA LYS A 22 -1.03 10.40 5.12
C LYS A 22 -1.27 8.96 5.57
N SER A 23 -1.80 8.76 6.77
CA SER A 23 -2.08 7.44 7.33
C SER A 23 -3.17 6.71 6.57
N THR A 24 -4.12 7.43 5.98
CA THR A 24 -5.15 6.84 5.11
C THR A 24 -4.51 6.30 3.84
N THR A 25 -3.65 7.08 3.16
CA THR A 25 -2.89 6.64 1.99
C THR A 25 -2.03 5.42 2.30
N LEU A 26 -1.32 5.42 3.43
CA LEU A 26 -0.56 4.26 3.89
C LEU A 26 -1.42 3.00 4.01
N LYS A 27 -2.58 3.11 4.65
CA LYS A 27 -3.54 2.01 4.81
C LYS A 27 -4.11 1.53 3.47
N LEU A 28 -4.29 2.42 2.50
CA LEU A 28 -4.73 2.04 1.14
C LEU A 28 -3.65 1.25 0.39
N VAL A 29 -2.39 1.69 0.47
CA VAL A 29 -1.25 1.01 -0.17
C VAL A 29 -1.02 -0.36 0.46
N THR A 30 -1.08 -0.45 1.78
CA THR A 30 -0.89 -1.69 2.55
C THR A 30 -2.14 -2.58 2.62
N ARG A 31 -3.25 -2.14 2.02
CA ARG A 31 -4.55 -2.85 1.99
C ARG A 31 -5.17 -3.16 3.35
N PHE A 32 -4.94 -2.27 4.30
CA PHE A 32 -5.80 -2.14 5.47
C PHE A 32 -7.10 -1.38 5.17
N LEU A 33 -7.14 -0.60 4.09
CA LEU A 33 -8.33 0.07 3.58
C LEU A 33 -8.50 -0.17 2.08
N SER A 34 -9.76 -0.15 1.63
CA SER A 34 -10.14 -0.16 0.21
C SER A 34 -10.36 1.26 -0.28
N ALA A 35 -9.94 1.54 -1.51
CA ALA A 35 -10.18 2.85 -2.11
C ALA A 35 -11.60 2.91 -2.67
N ASP A 36 -12.33 3.99 -2.38
CA ASP A 36 -13.66 4.23 -2.95
C ASP A 36 -13.59 4.44 -4.47
N HIS A 37 -12.52 5.10 -4.93
CA HIS A 37 -12.22 5.35 -6.34
C HIS A 37 -10.73 5.24 -6.64
N GLY A 38 -10.39 4.96 -7.90
CA GLY A 38 -9.02 4.82 -8.37
C GLY A 38 -8.54 3.39 -8.45
N ARG A 39 -7.25 3.21 -8.76
CA ARG A 39 -6.63 1.90 -9.00
C ARG A 39 -5.24 1.89 -8.39
N LEU A 40 -4.86 0.74 -7.85
CA LEU A 40 -3.51 0.47 -7.38
C LEU A 40 -2.97 -0.71 -8.18
N TYR A 41 -1.70 -0.62 -8.56
CA TYR A 41 -1.01 -1.65 -9.29
C TYR A 41 0.24 -2.06 -8.53
N TRP A 42 0.55 -3.34 -8.54
CA TRP A 42 1.81 -3.86 -8.02
C TRP A 42 2.41 -4.80 -9.05
N MET A 43 3.66 -4.57 -9.43
CA MET A 43 4.35 -5.35 -10.45
C MET A 43 3.50 -5.52 -11.73
N GLY A 44 2.83 -4.44 -12.16
CA GLY A 44 1.97 -4.42 -13.35
C GLY A 44 0.58 -5.06 -13.18
N ASN A 45 0.31 -5.75 -12.07
CA ASN A 45 -0.98 -6.39 -11.82
C ASN A 45 -1.92 -5.46 -11.06
N HIS A 46 -3.18 -5.37 -11.52
CA HIS A 46 -4.19 -4.62 -10.79
C HIS A 46 -4.39 -5.24 -9.41
N TRP A 47 -4.18 -4.44 -8.37
CA TRP A 47 -4.32 -4.88 -7.00
C TRP A 47 -5.79 -4.88 -6.60
N ARG A 48 -6.48 -5.96 -7.00
CA ARG A 48 -7.90 -6.13 -6.75
C ARG A 48 -8.16 -6.29 -5.27
N ASP A 49 -9.22 -5.62 -4.82
CA ASP A 49 -9.69 -5.73 -3.46
C ASP A 49 -10.31 -7.11 -3.24
N THR A 50 -9.64 -7.95 -2.45
CA THR A 50 -10.28 -9.15 -1.90
C THR A 50 -10.75 -8.76 -0.51
N LYS A 51 -12.06 -8.57 -0.31
CA LYS A 51 -12.69 -8.35 1.00
C LYS A 51 -12.13 -9.38 2.00
N ARG A 52 -11.14 -9.01 2.82
CA ARG A 52 -10.51 -9.90 3.79
C ARG A 52 -10.25 -9.16 5.09
N ARG A 53 -10.32 -9.92 6.17
CA ARG A 53 -10.29 -9.40 7.55
C ARG A 53 -9.02 -8.61 7.81
N SER A 54 -9.16 -7.53 8.58
CA SER A 54 -8.05 -6.73 9.09
C SER A 54 -7.00 -7.64 9.75
N GLY A 55 -5.80 -7.72 9.17
CA GLY A 55 -4.69 -8.58 9.62
C GLY A 55 -4.20 -9.59 8.59
N GLU A 56 -5.05 -10.06 7.67
CA GLU A 56 -4.66 -11.06 6.66
C GLU A 56 -4.01 -10.46 5.41
N GLY A 57 -4.22 -9.16 5.18
CA GLY A 57 -3.69 -8.45 4.01
C GLY A 57 -2.16 -8.54 3.91
N TRP A 58 -1.46 -8.35 5.04
CA TRP A 58 0.00 -8.44 5.10
C TRP A 58 0.52 -9.87 4.95
N SER A 59 -0.14 -10.85 5.57
CA SER A 59 0.22 -12.26 5.43
C SER A 59 0.01 -12.76 3.99
N ALA A 60 -1.04 -12.31 3.32
CA ALA A 60 -1.26 -12.63 1.91
C ALA A 60 -0.28 -11.89 0.97
N LEU A 61 0.16 -10.68 1.35
CA LEU A 61 1.21 -9.89 0.67
C LEU A 61 2.57 -10.60 0.75
N SER A 62 2.94 -11.07 1.94
CA SER A 62 4.23 -11.71 2.18
C SER A 62 4.35 -13.07 1.48
N HIS A 63 3.27 -13.86 1.47
CA HIS A 63 3.25 -15.16 0.79
C HIS A 63 3.23 -15.07 -0.75
N ARG A 64 2.59 -14.04 -1.33
CA ARG A 64 2.48 -13.93 -2.81
C ARG A 64 3.67 -13.28 -3.50
N ASN A 65 4.43 -12.43 -2.80
CA ASN A 65 5.45 -11.59 -3.46
C ASN A 65 6.86 -11.76 -2.88
N ASN A 66 7.10 -12.80 -2.07
CA ASN A 66 8.38 -13.00 -1.38
C ASN A 66 8.83 -11.78 -0.54
N VAL A 67 7.88 -10.92 -0.16
CA VAL A 67 8.11 -9.74 0.70
C VAL A 67 7.98 -10.22 2.14
N THR A 68 9.07 -10.75 2.69
CA THR A 68 9.09 -11.41 4.00
C THR A 68 9.16 -10.47 5.19
N SER A 69 9.47 -9.18 4.99
CA SER A 69 9.53 -8.19 6.07
C SER A 69 8.95 -6.83 5.69
N MET A 70 8.32 -6.17 6.66
CA MET A 70 7.80 -4.80 6.57
C MET A 70 8.94 -3.78 6.34
N ASP A 71 10.19 -4.17 6.59
CA ASP A 71 11.40 -3.37 6.37
C ASP A 71 11.69 -3.07 4.89
N GLN A 72 11.15 -3.88 3.97
CA GLN A 72 11.24 -3.63 2.53
C GLN A 72 10.24 -2.58 2.05
N LEU A 73 9.27 -2.23 2.90
CA LEU A 73 8.28 -1.19 2.68
C LEU A 73 8.53 -0.07 3.70
N LYS A 74 9.68 0.60 3.59
CA LYS A 74 9.97 1.81 4.34
C LYS A 74 9.22 2.98 3.71
N ILE A 75 8.10 3.35 4.33
CA ILE A 75 7.42 4.62 4.06
C ILE A 75 7.70 5.52 5.26
N ILE A 76 8.43 6.60 5.04
CA ILE A 76 8.88 7.55 6.08
C ILE A 76 7.90 8.71 6.20
#